data_AF-A0A1N7G7A4-F1
#
_entry.id   AF-A0A1N7G7A4-F1
#
_cell.length_a   1.000
_cell.length_b   1.000
_cell.length_c   1.000
_cell.angle_alpha   90.00
_cell.angle_beta   90.00
_cell.angle_gamma   90.00
#
_symmetry.space_group_name_H-M   'P 1'
#
loop_
_entity.id
_entity.type
_entity.pdbx_description
1 polymer ?
#
loop_
_entity_poly.entity_id
_entity_poly.type
_entity_poly.pdbx_seq_one_letter_code
_entity_poly.pdbx_strand_id
1 'polypeptide(L)'
;MKKLIFTGLAATMIVGCASVPMDYTPTTKQISEPPIGSVNTASLGDKLLIQGTATERLALYVPLAQKLGLGASLTQGYYPKSGEKDGFEYFSVVAGADAGRVHYLGGMTTSPAMAEGAVVLRKADNALCFLNGVAIPSGCTTGLSFEKKNWATTGSSTFQQTLLYNGKVGNKINIAYREFSSDVARPAFNNDVEYDLSESKQIGYKGALLEVIEATNQSITYKVIKNFNTN
;
A
#
# COMPACT_ATOMS: atom_id res chain seq x y z
N MET A 1 36.75 29.78 -60.78
CA MET A 1 37.57 29.42 -59.60
C MET A 1 36.65 29.31 -58.39
N LYS A 2 36.64 28.12 -57.77
CA LYS A 2 36.07 27.62 -56.50
C LYS A 2 34.93 28.39 -55.79
N LYS A 3 33.75 27.75 -55.75
CA LYS A 3 32.64 28.02 -54.83
C LYS A 3 33.02 27.54 -53.42
N LEU A 4 32.92 28.40 -52.41
CA LEU A 4 33.06 28.04 -50.99
C LEU A 4 31.65 27.88 -50.40
N ILE A 5 31.25 26.63 -50.19
CA ILE A 5 30.03 26.27 -49.46
C ILE A 5 30.45 26.10 -47.99
N PHE A 6 30.00 27.02 -47.13
CA PHE A 6 30.15 26.89 -45.67
C PHE A 6 29.01 26.02 -45.15
N THR A 7 29.27 24.73 -44.96
CA THR A 7 28.33 23.79 -44.32
C THR A 7 28.47 23.95 -42.80
N GLY A 8 27.55 24.69 -42.19
CA GLY A 8 27.44 24.78 -40.73
C GLY A 8 26.99 23.45 -40.14
N LEU A 9 27.89 22.77 -39.44
CA LEU A 9 27.59 21.54 -38.71
C LEU A 9 26.82 21.90 -37.43
N ALA A 10 25.49 21.84 -37.49
CA ALA A 10 24.63 21.99 -36.32
C ALA A 10 24.81 20.75 -35.42
N ALA A 11 25.61 20.90 -34.35
CA ALA A 11 25.73 19.89 -33.31
C ALA A 11 24.45 19.89 -32.45
N THR A 12 23.49 19.05 -32.82
CA THR A 12 22.33 18.74 -31.99
C THR A 12 22.80 17.94 -30.78
N MET A 13 23.00 18.62 -29.65
CA MET A 13 23.17 17.96 -28.35
C MET A 13 21.86 17.26 -28.01
N ILE A 14 21.83 15.94 -28.13
CA ILE A 14 20.75 15.10 -27.62
C ILE A 14 20.89 15.09 -26.10
N VAL A 15 20.16 15.94 -25.41
CA VAL A 15 20.04 15.89 -23.95
C VAL A 15 19.15 14.70 -23.62
N GLY A 16 19.75 13.56 -23.26
CA GLY A 16 19.01 12.42 -22.75
C GLY A 16 18.36 12.79 -21.41
N CYS A 17 17.03 12.78 -21.34
CA CYS A 17 16.31 12.90 -20.07
C CYS A 17 16.68 11.70 -19.19
N ALA A 18 17.35 11.94 -18.06
CA ALA A 18 17.54 10.93 -17.04
C ALA A 18 16.19 10.63 -16.38
N SER A 19 15.63 9.44 -16.63
CA SER A 19 14.41 8.97 -15.97
C SER A 19 14.73 8.33 -14.62
N VAL A 20 13.79 8.44 -13.68
CA VAL A 20 13.86 7.77 -12.37
C VAL A 20 13.68 6.26 -12.56
N PRO A 21 14.50 5.41 -11.93
CA PRO A 21 14.29 3.96 -11.96
C PRO A 21 12.95 3.56 -11.32
N MET A 22 12.14 2.82 -12.09
CA MET A 22 10.86 2.23 -11.69
C MET A 22 10.86 0.71 -11.88
N ASP A 23 12.00 0.06 -11.58
CA ASP A 23 12.24 -1.37 -11.79
C ASP A 23 11.94 -2.23 -10.56
N TYR A 24 11.42 -1.64 -9.48
CA TYR A 24 11.02 -2.39 -8.30
C TYR A 24 9.76 -3.21 -8.55
N THR A 25 9.90 -4.53 -8.54
CA THR A 25 8.77 -5.45 -8.64
C THR A 25 8.21 -5.72 -7.24
N PRO A 26 6.97 -5.31 -6.94
CA PRO A 26 6.36 -5.57 -5.64
C PRO A 26 5.98 -7.05 -5.50
N THR A 27 5.92 -7.53 -4.27
CA THR A 27 5.47 -8.90 -4.00
C THR A 27 4.00 -8.89 -3.58
N THR A 28 3.16 -9.63 -4.30
CA THR A 28 1.77 -9.87 -3.89
C THR A 28 1.71 -11.03 -2.92
N LYS A 29 1.11 -10.81 -1.76
CA LYS A 29 0.79 -11.87 -0.78
C LYS A 29 -0.72 -12.09 -0.74
N GLN A 30 -1.12 -13.36 -0.64
CA GLN A 30 -2.50 -13.72 -0.33
C GLN A 30 -2.68 -13.57 1.18
N ILE A 31 -3.67 -12.78 1.60
CA ILE A 31 -4.15 -12.71 2.97
C ILE A 31 -5.29 -13.71 3.08
N SER A 32 -5.22 -14.59 4.09
CA SER A 32 -6.32 -15.46 4.47
C SER A 32 -6.26 -15.66 5.98
N GLU A 33 -7.11 -14.92 6.70
CA GLU A 33 -7.09 -14.88 8.15
C GLU A 33 -8.52 -14.92 8.71
N PRO A 34 -8.78 -15.64 9.81
CA PRO A 34 -7.86 -16.54 10.51
C PRO A 34 -7.59 -17.86 9.75
N PRO A 35 -6.57 -18.65 10.12
CA PRO A 35 -6.27 -19.93 9.47
C PRO A 35 -7.41 -20.94 9.56
N ILE A 36 -7.57 -21.78 8.53
CA ILE A 36 -8.52 -22.89 8.56
C ILE A 36 -8.21 -23.82 9.74
N GLY A 37 -9.26 -24.20 10.48
CA GLY A 37 -9.18 -25.03 11.66
C GLY A 37 -8.96 -24.27 12.97
N SER A 38 -8.61 -22.98 12.93
CA SER A 38 -8.41 -22.19 14.14
C SER A 38 -9.74 -21.81 14.80
N VAL A 39 -9.72 -21.71 16.14
CA VAL A 39 -10.81 -21.20 16.95
C VAL A 39 -10.45 -19.78 17.37
N ASN A 40 -11.35 -18.83 17.11
CA ASN A 40 -11.10 -17.41 17.33
C ASN A 40 -12.30 -16.77 18.02
N THR A 41 -12.05 -15.69 18.75
CA THR A 41 -13.08 -14.86 19.37
C THR A 41 -13.04 -13.47 18.76
N ALA A 42 -14.21 -12.91 18.45
CA ALA A 42 -14.37 -11.59 17.87
C ALA A 42 -15.49 -10.83 18.59
N SER A 43 -15.36 -9.51 18.68
CA SER A 43 -16.37 -8.62 19.23
C SER A 43 -17.30 -8.08 18.13
N LEU A 44 -18.39 -7.42 18.54
CA LEU A 44 -19.29 -6.74 17.62
C LEU A 44 -18.55 -5.75 16.71
N GLY A 45 -18.71 -5.89 15.41
CA GLY A 45 -18.05 -5.07 14.38
C GLY A 45 -16.70 -5.63 13.91
N ASP A 46 -16.14 -6.62 14.60
CA ASP A 46 -14.86 -7.22 14.22
C ASP A 46 -14.99 -8.12 12.98
N LYS A 47 -13.86 -8.30 12.31
CA LYS A 47 -13.73 -9.16 11.14
C LYS A 47 -13.61 -10.62 11.60
N LEU A 48 -14.47 -11.47 11.06
CA LEU A 48 -14.48 -12.92 11.31
C LEU A 48 -13.62 -13.70 10.32
N LEU A 49 -13.57 -13.22 9.08
CA LEU A 49 -12.78 -13.85 8.05
C LEU A 49 -12.42 -12.80 7.03
N ILE A 50 -11.15 -12.72 6.67
CA ILE A 50 -10.62 -11.83 5.66
C ILE A 50 -9.91 -12.69 4.64
N GLN A 51 -10.17 -12.40 3.37
CA GLN A 51 -9.36 -12.93 2.31
C GLN A 51 -9.13 -11.90 1.23
N GLY A 52 -7.93 -11.85 0.69
CA GLY A 52 -7.63 -10.94 -0.40
C GLY A 52 -6.17 -10.97 -0.80
N THR A 53 -5.78 -10.04 -1.64
CA THR A 53 -4.37 -9.82 -1.98
C THR A 53 -3.87 -8.56 -1.29
N ALA A 54 -2.68 -8.59 -0.72
CA ALA A 54 -1.95 -7.39 -0.33
C ALA A 54 -0.73 -7.23 -1.22
N THR A 55 -0.46 -5.99 -1.61
CA THR A 55 0.80 -5.67 -2.29
C THR A 55 1.79 -5.23 -1.22
N GLU A 56 2.80 -6.07 -0.98
CA GLU A 56 3.90 -5.75 -0.08
C GLU A 56 5.05 -5.15 -0.90
N ARG A 57 5.57 -4.01 -0.44
CA ARG A 57 6.71 -3.34 -1.04
C ARG A 57 7.70 -2.94 0.04
N LEU A 58 8.99 -3.08 -0.23
CA LEU A 58 10.02 -2.46 0.59
C LEU A 58 9.79 -0.95 0.57
N ALA A 59 9.84 -0.30 1.73
CA ALA A 59 9.65 1.12 1.88
C ALA A 59 10.68 1.70 2.85
N LEU A 60 10.99 2.98 2.64
CA LEU A 60 11.67 3.80 3.63
C LEU A 60 10.63 4.36 4.59
N TYR A 61 10.73 4.01 5.87
CA TYR A 61 9.91 4.56 6.94
C TYR A 61 10.64 5.70 7.62
N VAL A 62 9.99 6.86 7.64
CA VAL A 62 10.46 8.07 8.32
C VAL A 62 9.60 8.24 9.59
N PRO A 63 10.16 8.10 10.81
CA PRO A 63 9.37 8.07 12.04
C PRO A 63 8.87 9.46 12.48
N LEU A 64 9.53 10.53 12.04
CA LEU A 64 9.16 11.92 12.34
C LEU A 64 9.56 12.85 11.19
N ALA A 65 8.91 14.01 11.10
CA ALA A 65 9.23 15.00 10.08
C ALA A 65 10.68 15.50 10.22
N GLN A 66 11.42 15.54 9.11
CA GLN A 66 12.85 15.84 9.09
C GLN A 66 13.22 16.78 7.96
N LYS A 67 14.16 17.69 8.23
CA LYS A 67 14.62 18.68 7.25
C LYS A 67 15.70 18.07 6.35
N LEU A 68 15.57 18.33 5.06
CA LEU A 68 16.59 18.11 4.05
C LEU A 68 17.32 19.44 3.75
N GLY A 69 18.39 19.36 2.97
CA GLY A 69 19.07 20.53 2.47
C GLY A 69 18.18 21.39 1.56
N LEU A 70 18.60 22.62 1.28
CA LEU A 70 17.89 23.56 0.39
C LEU A 70 16.44 23.87 0.83
N GLY A 71 16.15 23.74 2.12
CA GLY A 71 14.85 24.06 2.72
C GLY A 71 13.72 23.08 2.41
N ALA A 72 14.04 21.90 1.85
CA ALA A 72 13.08 20.81 1.71
C ALA A 72 12.89 20.05 3.04
N SER A 73 11.81 19.26 3.13
CA SER A 73 11.57 18.39 4.28
C SER A 73 10.77 17.14 3.91
N LEU A 74 10.95 16.09 4.71
CA LEU A 74 10.18 14.85 4.68
C LEU A 74 9.16 14.89 5.81
N THR A 75 7.93 14.48 5.55
CA THR A 75 6.98 14.18 6.63
C THR A 75 7.20 12.77 7.15
N GLN A 76 6.66 12.50 8.34
CA GLN A 76 6.48 11.14 8.83
C GLN A 76 5.68 10.31 7.82
N GLY A 77 6.02 9.04 7.68
CA GLY A 77 5.30 8.07 6.85
C GLY A 77 6.20 7.13 6.07
N TYR A 78 5.57 6.35 5.20
CA TYR A 78 6.22 5.38 4.32
C TYR A 78 6.43 5.94 2.91
N TYR A 79 7.62 5.71 2.35
CA TYR A 79 7.99 6.01 0.98
C TYR A 79 8.37 4.69 0.29
N PRO A 80 7.52 4.10 -0.57
CA PRO A 80 7.78 2.79 -1.17
C PRO A 80 8.94 2.84 -2.17
N LYS A 81 9.77 1.80 -2.19
CA LYS A 81 10.90 1.69 -3.13
C LYS A 81 10.37 1.61 -4.56
N SER A 82 10.97 2.41 -5.43
CA SER A 82 10.65 2.47 -6.86
C SER A 82 11.71 1.81 -7.72
N GLY A 83 12.97 1.87 -7.29
CA GLY A 83 14.07 1.28 -8.02
C GLY A 83 15.44 1.55 -7.39
N GLU A 84 16.49 1.15 -8.08
CA GLU A 84 17.88 1.35 -7.65
C GLU A 84 18.79 1.57 -8.86
N LYS A 85 19.68 2.57 -8.79
CA LYS A 85 20.64 2.86 -9.85
C LYS A 85 21.86 3.59 -9.31
N ASP A 86 23.05 3.26 -9.82
CA ASP A 86 24.31 3.99 -9.56
C ASP A 86 24.63 4.25 -8.07
N GLY A 87 24.29 3.29 -7.18
CA GLY A 87 24.52 3.43 -5.74
C GLY A 87 23.45 4.25 -4.99
N PHE A 88 22.34 4.55 -5.65
CA PHE A 88 21.18 5.24 -5.10
C PHE A 88 19.95 4.35 -5.11
N GLU A 89 19.21 4.33 -4.01
CA GLU A 89 17.87 3.74 -3.95
C GLU A 89 16.81 4.84 -4.03
N TYR A 90 15.81 4.62 -4.87
CA TYR A 90 14.77 5.59 -5.14
C TYR A 90 13.47 5.18 -4.47
N PHE A 91 12.78 6.14 -3.86
CA PHE A 91 11.53 5.94 -3.16
C PHE A 91 10.48 6.94 -3.62
N SER A 92 9.29 6.43 -3.90
CA SER A 92 8.14 7.18 -4.38
C SER A 92 7.35 7.83 -3.26
N VAL A 93 6.46 8.74 -3.64
CA VAL A 93 5.32 9.15 -2.82
C VAL A 93 4.05 8.57 -3.44
N VAL A 94 3.15 8.07 -2.60
CA VAL A 94 1.87 7.50 -3.04
C VAL A 94 0.73 8.13 -2.24
N ALA A 95 -0.50 7.98 -2.73
CA ALA A 95 -1.68 8.34 -1.93
C ALA A 95 -1.88 7.32 -0.80
N GLY A 96 -2.27 7.79 0.38
CA GLY A 96 -2.55 6.93 1.54
C GLY A 96 -2.42 7.70 2.85
N ALA A 97 -3.11 7.24 3.91
CA ALA A 97 -3.05 7.88 5.23
C ALA A 97 -1.65 7.76 5.87
N ASP A 98 -0.97 6.64 5.65
CA ASP A 98 0.36 6.36 6.22
C ASP A 98 1.51 6.76 5.27
N ALA A 99 1.19 7.30 4.08
CA ALA A 99 2.18 7.65 3.08
C ALA A 99 2.90 8.97 3.44
N GLY A 100 4.23 8.97 3.35
CA GLY A 100 5.04 10.17 3.56
C GLY A 100 4.95 11.15 2.37
N ARG A 101 5.32 12.41 2.61
CA ARG A 101 5.34 13.49 1.62
C ARG A 101 6.64 14.28 1.68
N VAL A 102 7.08 14.76 0.53
CA VAL A 102 8.18 15.71 0.42
C VAL A 102 7.63 17.12 0.26
N HIS A 103 8.10 18.06 1.07
CA HIS A 103 7.77 19.48 0.97
C HIS A 103 9.00 20.19 0.43
N TYR A 104 8.86 20.86 -0.71
CA TYR A 104 9.95 21.60 -1.35
C TYR A 104 9.94 23.07 -0.93
N LEU A 105 11.06 23.75 -1.16
CA LEU A 105 11.20 25.18 -0.87
C LEU A 105 10.10 26.00 -1.58
N GLY A 106 9.48 26.93 -0.85
CA GLY A 106 8.35 27.73 -1.35
C GLY A 106 6.97 27.13 -1.14
N GLY A 107 6.84 26.00 -0.43
CA GLY A 107 5.56 25.40 -0.06
C GLY A 107 4.91 24.56 -1.16
N MET A 108 5.61 24.30 -2.26
CA MET A 108 5.16 23.36 -3.29
C MET A 108 5.21 21.93 -2.77
N THR A 109 4.08 21.22 -2.84
CA THR A 109 3.92 19.81 -2.45
C THR A 109 3.83 18.88 -3.66
N THR A 110 3.78 19.44 -4.88
CA THR A 110 3.79 18.69 -6.13
C THR A 110 5.22 18.44 -6.55
N SER A 111 5.65 17.18 -6.50
CA SER A 111 6.80 16.72 -7.29
C SER A 111 6.61 17.19 -8.74
N PRO A 112 7.66 17.64 -9.45
CA PRO A 112 7.58 17.86 -10.90
C PRO A 112 6.97 16.61 -11.53
N ALA A 113 6.11 16.76 -12.55
CA ALA A 113 5.33 15.69 -13.19
C ALA A 113 6.15 14.47 -13.70
N MET A 114 7.48 14.52 -13.57
CA MET A 114 8.47 13.56 -14.04
C MET A 114 9.09 12.70 -12.91
N ALA A 115 8.82 13.00 -11.64
CA ALA A 115 9.52 12.37 -10.52
C ALA A 115 8.54 11.52 -9.70
N GLU A 116 8.29 10.30 -10.20
CA GLU A 116 7.70 9.20 -9.45
C GLU A 116 8.63 8.68 -8.33
N GLY A 117 9.88 9.15 -8.25
CA GLY A 117 10.70 9.12 -7.04
C GLY A 117 10.78 10.51 -6.42
N ALA A 118 10.52 10.65 -5.14
CA ALA A 118 10.61 11.94 -4.44
C ALA A 118 11.78 11.97 -3.45
N VAL A 119 12.17 10.81 -2.94
CA VAL A 119 13.24 10.63 -1.96
C VAL A 119 14.26 9.66 -2.52
N VAL A 120 15.54 9.97 -2.31
CA VAL A 120 16.66 9.13 -2.75
C VAL A 120 17.57 8.86 -1.56
N LEU A 121 17.90 7.60 -1.32
CA LEU A 121 18.93 7.20 -0.37
C LEU A 121 20.24 6.97 -1.12
N ARG A 122 21.27 7.76 -0.80
CA ARG A 122 22.63 7.51 -1.26
C ARG A 122 23.29 6.49 -0.35
N LYS A 123 23.68 5.33 -0.89
CA LYS A 123 24.23 4.22 -0.10
C LYS A 123 25.61 4.49 0.49
N ALA A 124 26.38 5.40 -0.12
CA ALA A 124 27.75 5.69 0.30
C ALA A 124 27.85 6.28 1.72
N ASP A 125 26.88 7.09 2.12
CA ASP A 125 26.91 7.85 3.37
C ASP A 125 25.55 7.91 4.10
N ASN A 126 24.58 7.11 3.64
CA ASN A 126 23.21 7.12 4.14
C ASN A 126 22.54 8.50 4.10
N ALA A 127 22.93 9.37 3.16
CA ALA A 127 22.26 10.64 2.96
C ALA A 127 20.89 10.45 2.29
N LEU A 128 19.86 11.10 2.83
CA LEU A 128 18.59 11.24 2.12
C LEU A 128 18.61 12.54 1.32
N CYS A 129 18.22 12.44 0.06
CA CYS A 129 18.09 13.55 -0.88
C CYS A 129 16.66 13.61 -1.39
N PHE A 130 16.24 14.77 -1.89
CA PHE A 130 15.03 14.86 -2.71
C PHE A 130 15.39 14.87 -4.19
N LEU A 131 14.46 14.52 -5.08
CA LEU A 131 14.63 14.74 -6.52
C LEU A 131 14.14 16.13 -6.92
N ASN A 132 14.99 16.89 -7.61
CA ASN A 132 14.64 18.23 -8.09
C ASN A 132 13.81 18.17 -9.40
N GLY A 133 13.52 19.35 -9.97
CA GLY A 133 12.81 19.58 -11.25
C GLY A 133 13.20 18.67 -12.43
N VAL A 134 14.42 18.16 -12.42
CA VAL A 134 15.05 17.40 -13.52
C VAL A 134 15.55 16.03 -13.06
N ALA A 135 14.94 15.46 -12.02
CA ALA A 135 15.22 14.12 -11.49
C ALA A 135 16.68 13.91 -11.00
N ILE A 136 17.33 14.98 -10.52
CA ILE A 136 18.68 14.90 -9.93
C ILE A 136 18.57 14.91 -8.39
N PRO A 137 19.21 13.95 -7.68
CA PRO A 137 19.32 13.96 -6.23
C PRO A 137 19.94 15.28 -5.74
N SER A 138 19.20 16.02 -4.93
CA SER A 138 19.54 17.35 -4.43
C SER A 138 19.23 17.47 -2.94
N GLY A 139 19.80 18.47 -2.27
CA GLY A 139 19.53 18.74 -0.85
C GLY A 139 19.83 17.57 0.08
N CYS A 140 20.87 16.79 -0.25
CA CYS A 140 21.24 15.59 0.49
C CYS A 140 21.68 15.91 1.92
N THR A 141 21.12 15.20 2.90
CA THR A 141 21.42 15.37 4.32
C THR A 141 21.69 14.01 4.97
N THR A 142 22.81 13.90 5.69
CA THR A 142 23.20 12.72 6.49
C THR A 142 22.69 12.81 7.92
N GLY A 143 22.70 11.70 8.65
CA GLY A 143 22.35 11.67 10.09
C GLY A 143 20.84 11.77 10.37
N LEU A 144 20.02 11.49 9.37
CA LEU A 144 18.57 11.43 9.50
C LEU A 144 18.11 10.06 10.01
N SER A 145 17.02 10.04 10.76
CA SER A 145 16.40 8.83 11.29
C SER A 145 15.44 8.22 10.26
N PHE A 146 15.69 6.98 9.86
CA PHE A 146 14.82 6.23 8.96
C PHE A 146 15.09 4.73 9.10
N GLU A 147 14.11 3.93 8.69
CA GLU A 147 14.20 2.47 8.69
C GLU A 147 13.70 1.90 7.36
N LYS A 148 14.29 0.82 6.88
CA LYS A 148 13.71 0.06 5.76
C LYS A 148 12.72 -0.95 6.32
N LYS A 149 11.45 -0.88 5.88
CA LYS A 149 10.38 -1.77 6.32
C LYS A 149 9.64 -2.33 5.12
N ASN A 150 9.15 -3.55 5.25
CA ASN A 150 8.10 -4.01 4.36
C ASN A 150 6.80 -3.27 4.69
N TRP A 151 6.22 -2.63 3.69
CA TRP A 151 4.97 -1.92 3.81
C TRP A 151 3.93 -2.61 2.95
N ALA A 152 2.95 -3.22 3.62
CA ALA A 152 1.79 -3.82 2.97
C ALA A 152 0.75 -2.73 2.74
N THR A 153 0.39 -2.50 1.48
CA THR A 153 -0.72 -1.61 1.12
C THR A 153 -1.85 -2.43 0.53
N THR A 154 -3.08 -2.14 0.98
CA THR A 154 -4.33 -2.58 0.34
C THR A 154 -4.64 -1.58 -0.78
N GLY A 155 -3.81 -1.60 -1.84
CA GLY A 155 -3.88 -0.64 -2.95
C GLY A 155 -4.94 -0.97 -3.99
N SER A 156 -5.08 -0.08 -4.99
CA SER A 156 -6.11 -0.07 -6.04
C SER A 156 -6.11 -1.24 -7.05
N SER A 157 -5.61 -2.42 -6.69
CA SER A 157 -5.73 -3.65 -7.48
C SER A 157 -6.00 -4.87 -6.60
N THR A 158 -6.37 -4.65 -5.34
CA THR A 158 -6.52 -5.72 -4.37
C THR A 158 -7.99 -6.09 -4.19
N PHE A 159 -8.35 -7.30 -4.59
CA PHE A 159 -9.63 -7.91 -4.24
C PHE A 159 -9.60 -8.29 -2.76
N GLN A 160 -10.60 -7.89 -1.99
CA GLN A 160 -10.74 -8.27 -0.59
C GLN A 160 -12.19 -8.63 -0.26
N GLN A 161 -12.38 -9.76 0.40
CA GLN A 161 -13.62 -10.26 0.97
C GLN A 161 -13.51 -10.26 2.49
N THR A 162 -14.57 -9.88 3.17
CA THR A 162 -14.60 -9.83 4.63
C THR A 162 -15.97 -10.23 5.17
N LEU A 163 -16.01 -11.18 6.11
CA LEU A 163 -17.15 -11.38 7.00
C LEU A 163 -16.92 -10.59 8.28
N LEU A 164 -17.97 -9.92 8.78
CA LEU A 164 -17.95 -9.17 10.03
C LEU A 164 -19.07 -9.63 10.94
N TYR A 165 -18.80 -9.65 12.24
CA TYR A 165 -19.82 -9.97 13.22
C TYR A 165 -20.73 -8.77 13.48
N ASN A 166 -22.03 -8.95 13.30
CA ASN A 166 -23.02 -7.88 13.53
C ASN A 166 -23.98 -8.22 14.68
N GLY A 167 -23.61 -9.19 15.53
CA GLY A 167 -24.35 -9.54 16.73
C GLY A 167 -25.36 -10.67 16.54
N LYS A 168 -26.08 -10.96 17.62
CA LYS A 168 -27.10 -12.01 17.69
C LYS A 168 -28.29 -11.55 18.51
N VAL A 169 -29.49 -11.89 18.06
CA VAL A 169 -30.77 -11.63 18.74
C VAL A 169 -31.56 -12.93 18.82
N GLY A 170 -31.89 -13.39 20.03
CA GLY A 170 -32.48 -14.72 20.22
C GLY A 170 -31.54 -15.80 19.67
N ASN A 171 -32.02 -16.64 18.74
CA ASN A 171 -31.21 -17.63 18.04
C ASN A 171 -30.64 -17.13 16.70
N LYS A 172 -31.03 -15.92 16.27
CA LYS A 172 -30.65 -15.37 14.97
C LYS A 172 -29.33 -14.62 15.08
N ILE A 173 -28.34 -15.07 14.33
CA ILE A 173 -27.04 -14.41 14.21
C ILE A 173 -26.99 -13.56 12.94
N ASN A 174 -26.42 -12.36 13.02
CA ASN A 174 -26.27 -11.45 11.89
C ASN A 174 -24.79 -11.30 11.54
N ILE A 175 -24.46 -11.54 10.27
CA ILE A 175 -23.12 -11.40 9.71
C ILE A 175 -23.19 -10.42 8.55
N ALA A 176 -22.31 -9.43 8.55
CA ALA A 176 -22.15 -8.53 7.41
C ALA A 176 -21.04 -9.06 6.49
N TYR A 177 -21.29 -9.07 5.19
CA TYR A 177 -20.30 -9.36 4.16
C TYR A 177 -19.90 -8.07 3.46
N ARG A 178 -18.60 -7.86 3.24
CA ARG A 178 -18.06 -6.75 2.46
C ARG A 178 -17.07 -7.25 1.42
N GLU A 179 -17.20 -6.75 0.20
CA GLU A 179 -16.29 -7.04 -0.91
C GLU A 179 -15.79 -5.75 -1.57
N PHE A 180 -14.48 -5.68 -1.78
CA PHE A 180 -13.81 -4.58 -2.46
C PHE A 180 -13.09 -5.10 -3.70
N SER A 181 -13.36 -4.47 -4.85
CA SER A 181 -12.63 -4.71 -6.10
C SER A 181 -12.27 -3.36 -6.70
N SER A 182 -10.98 -3.13 -6.92
CA SER A 182 -10.47 -1.81 -7.28
C SER A 182 -10.49 -1.55 -8.79
N ASP A 183 -11.64 -1.21 -9.35
CA ASP A 183 -11.64 -0.64 -10.72
C ASP A 183 -12.63 0.49 -10.96
N VAL A 184 -13.71 0.64 -10.20
CA VAL A 184 -14.60 1.80 -10.30
C VAL A 184 -15.27 1.99 -8.94
N ALA A 185 -15.68 3.22 -8.62
CA ALA A 185 -16.52 3.62 -7.50
C ALA A 185 -17.85 2.82 -7.42
N ARG A 186 -17.76 1.51 -7.19
CA ARG A 186 -18.86 0.67 -6.75
C ARG A 186 -18.88 0.74 -5.23
N PRO A 187 -20.03 0.99 -4.61
CA PRO A 187 -20.18 0.76 -3.18
C PRO A 187 -19.64 -0.63 -2.86
N ALA A 188 -18.90 -0.78 -1.76
CA ALA A 188 -18.56 -2.10 -1.26
C ALA A 188 -19.85 -2.94 -1.28
N PHE A 189 -19.81 -4.12 -1.91
CA PHE A 189 -20.98 -4.99 -1.91
C PHE A 189 -21.19 -5.42 -0.46
N ASN A 190 -22.16 -4.78 0.18
CA ASN A 190 -22.49 -4.98 1.57
C ASN A 190 -23.79 -5.78 1.61
N ASN A 191 -23.72 -7.00 2.12
CA ASN A 191 -24.90 -7.82 2.37
C ASN A 191 -24.90 -8.21 3.84
N ASP A 192 -26.00 -7.92 4.51
CA ASP A 192 -26.25 -8.46 5.85
C ASP A 192 -27.01 -9.78 5.68
N VAL A 193 -26.47 -10.84 6.25
CA VAL A 193 -27.06 -12.18 6.22
C VAL A 193 -27.40 -12.63 7.63
N GLU A 194 -28.55 -13.29 7.75
CA GLU A 194 -29.07 -13.81 9.00
C GLU A 194 -29.15 -15.33 8.94
N TYR A 195 -28.75 -16.00 10.02
CA TYR A 195 -28.86 -17.45 10.18
C TYR A 195 -29.54 -17.77 11.52
N ASP A 196 -30.34 -18.84 11.57
CA ASP A 196 -30.88 -19.36 12.81
C ASP A 196 -29.95 -20.46 13.36
N LEU A 197 -29.32 -20.18 14.51
CA LEU A 197 -28.39 -21.11 15.16
C LEU A 197 -29.06 -22.34 15.78
N SER A 198 -30.39 -22.37 15.85
CA SER A 198 -31.14 -23.56 16.25
C SER A 198 -31.28 -24.59 15.12
N GLU A 199 -31.18 -24.15 13.85
CA GLU A 199 -31.19 -25.04 12.69
C GLU A 199 -29.78 -25.60 12.41
N SER A 200 -28.76 -24.75 12.52
CA SER A 200 -27.37 -25.12 12.26
C SER A 200 -26.41 -24.22 13.03
N LYS A 201 -25.36 -24.82 13.61
CA LYS A 201 -24.23 -24.06 14.16
C LYS A 201 -23.26 -23.58 13.09
N GLN A 202 -23.37 -24.09 11.86
CA GLN A 202 -22.52 -23.69 10.75
C GLN A 202 -23.20 -22.58 9.95
N ILE A 203 -22.46 -21.48 9.75
CA ILE A 203 -22.86 -20.34 8.95
C ILE A 203 -21.90 -20.21 7.77
N GLY A 204 -22.44 -20.05 6.57
CA GLY A 204 -21.64 -20.03 5.36
C GLY A 204 -22.12 -19.02 4.35
N TYR A 205 -21.18 -18.30 3.75
CA TYR A 205 -21.44 -17.28 2.75
C TYR A 205 -20.32 -17.22 1.71
N LYS A 206 -20.69 -17.23 0.42
CA LYS A 206 -19.75 -17.22 -0.71
C LYS A 206 -18.57 -18.21 -0.56
N GLY A 207 -18.86 -19.44 -0.15
CA GLY A 207 -17.86 -20.52 0.01
C GLY A 207 -17.14 -20.56 1.36
N ALA A 208 -17.05 -19.43 2.08
CA ALA A 208 -16.59 -19.43 3.46
C ALA A 208 -17.59 -20.18 4.35
N LEU A 209 -17.07 -20.90 5.34
CA LEU A 209 -17.85 -21.69 6.28
C LEU A 209 -17.23 -21.58 7.67
N LEU A 210 -18.02 -21.13 8.63
CA LEU A 210 -17.63 -21.00 10.03
C LEU A 210 -18.56 -21.86 10.88
N GLU A 211 -18.00 -22.50 11.90
CA GLU A 211 -18.77 -23.19 12.93
C GLU A 211 -18.83 -22.32 14.19
N VAL A 212 -20.03 -21.91 14.57
CA VAL A 212 -20.27 -21.10 15.76
C VAL A 212 -20.23 -22.00 17.00
N ILE A 213 -19.32 -21.69 17.91
CA ILE A 213 -19.20 -22.37 19.21
C ILE A 213 -20.08 -21.65 20.23
N GLU A 214 -19.97 -20.33 20.29
CA GLU A 214 -20.74 -19.46 21.19
C GLU A 214 -20.97 -18.10 20.53
N ALA A 215 -22.15 -17.50 20.73
CA ALA A 215 -22.46 -16.16 20.21
C ALA A 215 -23.43 -15.42 21.14
N THR A 216 -23.15 -14.13 21.35
CA THR A 216 -23.95 -13.18 22.13
C THR A 216 -24.19 -11.91 21.33
N ASN A 217 -24.98 -10.96 21.81
CA ASN A 217 -25.10 -9.66 21.14
C ASN A 217 -23.80 -8.83 21.11
N GLN A 218 -22.74 -9.25 21.80
CA GLN A 218 -21.47 -8.50 21.94
C GLN A 218 -20.24 -9.24 21.39
N SER A 219 -20.28 -10.58 21.34
CA SER A 219 -19.12 -11.39 20.96
C SER A 219 -19.52 -12.70 20.31
N ILE A 220 -18.57 -13.30 19.61
CA ILE A 220 -18.69 -14.63 19.01
C ILE A 220 -17.37 -15.39 19.16
N THR A 221 -17.47 -16.67 19.49
CA THR A 221 -16.39 -17.65 19.39
C THR A 221 -16.75 -18.66 18.32
N TYR A 222 -15.85 -18.86 17.35
CA TYR A 222 -16.12 -19.66 16.16
C TYR A 222 -14.86 -20.37 15.68
N LYS A 223 -15.07 -21.46 14.93
CA LYS A 223 -14.02 -22.19 14.24
C LYS A 223 -14.10 -21.93 12.73
N VAL A 224 -12.96 -21.67 12.10
CA VAL A 224 -12.88 -21.54 10.63
C VAL A 224 -12.90 -22.95 10.02
N ILE A 225 -13.93 -23.28 9.23
CA ILE A 225 -14.03 -24.57 8.55
C ILE A 225 -13.55 -24.46 7.10
N LYS A 226 -13.98 -23.41 6.39
CA LYS A 226 -13.50 -23.04 5.05
C LYS A 226 -13.33 -21.54 4.95
N ASN A 227 -12.30 -21.10 4.23
CA ASN A 227 -12.15 -19.72 3.81
C ASN A 227 -12.83 -19.51 2.42
N PHE A 228 -12.66 -18.34 1.80
CA PHE A 228 -13.33 -18.03 0.53
C PHE A 228 -12.69 -18.68 -0.72
N ASN A 229 -11.45 -19.19 -0.66
CA ASN A 229 -10.75 -19.80 -1.82
C ASN A 229 -10.69 -21.33 -1.80
N THR A 230 -11.17 -21.97 -0.74
CA THR A 230 -11.13 -23.44 -0.66
C THR A 230 -12.43 -24.02 -1.21
N ASN A 231 -12.34 -24.69 -2.36
CA ASN A 231 -13.42 -25.52 -2.92
C ASN A 231 -13.54 -26.83 -2.14
#